data_AF-A0A2E9MKB4-F1
#
_entry.id   AF-A0A2E9MKB4-F1
#
_cell.length_a   1.000
_cell.length_b   1.000
_cell.length_c   1.000
_cell.angle_alpha   90.00
_cell.angle_beta   90.00
_cell.angle_gamma   90.00
#
_symmetry.space_group_name_H-M   'P 1'
#
loop_
_entity.id
_entity.type
_entity.pdbx_description
1 polymer ?
#
loop_
_entity_poly.entity_id
_entity_poly.type
_entity_poly.pdbx_seq_one_letter_code
_entity_poly.pdbx_strand_id
1 'polypeptide(L)'
;MLSSALLLDDCTTENGPLRIWPGSHKPHLEHERVDNGLQVREGLIDHEGGIDLLAPAGSFMIFHVLAAHNSRPNVSGRPRRLMIYSHCPASANMPFDVRNGPSRLRESPYESEYIRAVTRGDFKNPFAAPTYS
;
A
#
# COMPACT_ATOMS: atom_id res chain seq x y z
N MET A 1 8.43 -13.45 -5.29
CA MET A 1 7.03 -13.23 -4.84
C MET A 1 6.51 -11.96 -5.51
N LEU A 2 5.20 -11.83 -5.64
CA LEU A 2 4.56 -10.64 -6.21
C LEU A 2 3.58 -10.05 -5.19
N SER A 3 3.50 -8.73 -5.16
CA SER A 3 2.41 -8.01 -4.53
C SER A 3 1.43 -7.54 -5.59
N SER A 4 0.14 -7.66 -5.30
CA SER A 4 -0.91 -7.13 -6.15
C SER A 4 -1.83 -6.24 -5.35
N ALA A 5 -2.02 -5.00 -5.79
CA ALA A 5 -2.89 -4.03 -5.16
C ALA A 5 -4.12 -3.74 -6.04
N LEU A 6 -5.32 -4.05 -5.54
CA LEU A 6 -6.57 -3.59 -6.12
C LEU A 6 -6.90 -2.19 -5.59
N LEU A 7 -7.08 -1.24 -6.49
CA LEU A 7 -7.46 0.13 -6.12
C LEU A 7 -8.97 0.22 -5.93
N LEU A 8 -9.40 0.63 -4.73
CA LEU A 8 -10.82 0.87 -4.44
C LEU A 8 -11.25 2.30 -4.76
N ASP A 9 -10.29 3.22 -4.72
CA ASP A 9 -10.46 4.62 -5.09
C ASP A 9 -9.48 4.96 -6.23
N ASP A 10 -9.75 6.04 -6.96
CA ASP A 10 -8.77 6.59 -7.90
C ASP A 10 -7.45 6.86 -7.19
N CYS A 11 -6.32 6.61 -7.85
CA CYS A 11 -5.01 6.94 -7.35
C CYS A 11 -4.48 8.12 -8.17
N THR A 12 -4.53 9.30 -7.57
CA THR A 12 -4.18 10.59 -8.17
C THR A 12 -2.93 11.16 -7.51
N THR A 13 -2.41 12.26 -8.01
CA THR A 13 -1.22 12.93 -7.44
C THR A 13 -1.45 13.49 -6.03
N GLU A 14 -2.70 13.85 -5.69
CA GLU A 14 -3.05 14.56 -4.46
C GLU A 14 -3.40 13.62 -3.31
N ASN A 15 -3.81 12.38 -3.59
CA ASN A 15 -4.33 11.46 -2.59
C ASN A 15 -3.32 10.43 -2.09
N GLY A 16 -2.04 10.74 -2.22
CA GLY A 16 -0.93 9.95 -1.71
C GLY A 16 -0.70 8.68 -2.53
N PRO A 17 -0.35 8.81 -3.82
CA PRO A 17 -0.16 7.66 -4.70
C PRO A 17 0.99 6.76 -4.23
N LEU A 18 0.92 5.48 -4.61
CA LEU A 18 2.07 4.58 -4.46
C LEU A 18 3.16 5.04 -5.41
N ARG A 19 4.38 5.23 -4.90
CA ARG A 19 5.57 5.54 -5.69
C ARG A 19 6.44 4.30 -5.77
N ILE A 20 6.97 3.99 -6.95
CA ILE A 20 7.82 2.81 -7.18
C ILE A 20 9.14 3.21 -7.83
N TRP A 21 10.21 2.46 -7.53
CA TRP A 21 11.49 2.61 -8.20
C TRP A 21 11.71 1.47 -9.20
N PRO A 22 11.57 1.72 -10.52
CA PRO A 22 11.76 0.69 -11.53
C PRO A 22 13.14 0.02 -11.42
N GLY A 23 13.17 -1.30 -11.51
CA GLY A 23 14.42 -2.07 -11.50
C GLY A 23 15.09 -2.25 -10.12
N SER A 24 14.63 -1.55 -9.08
CA SER A 24 15.24 -1.62 -7.74
C SER A 24 15.10 -2.98 -7.06
N HIS A 25 14.25 -3.86 -7.59
CA HIS A 25 14.07 -5.24 -7.13
C HIS A 25 15.22 -6.18 -7.53
N LYS A 26 16.14 -5.73 -8.39
CA LYS A 26 17.24 -6.53 -8.90
C LYS A 26 18.40 -6.64 -7.90
N PRO A 27 18.91 -5.54 -7.31
CA PRO A 27 19.90 -5.62 -6.24
C PRO A 27 19.25 -5.80 -4.86
N HIS A 28 20.04 -6.25 -3.89
CA HIS A 28 19.69 -6.08 -2.48
C HIS A 28 19.89 -4.61 -2.09
N LEU A 29 18.87 -4.01 -1.48
CA LEU A 29 18.92 -2.65 -0.94
C LEU A 29 18.80 -2.72 0.57
N GLU A 30 19.86 -2.33 1.28
CA GLU A 30 19.85 -2.31 2.74
C GLU A 30 18.91 -1.22 3.26
N HIS A 31 18.19 -1.54 4.32
CA HIS A 31 17.26 -0.61 4.96
C HIS A 31 17.76 -0.20 6.35
N GLU A 32 17.34 0.98 6.78
CA GLU A 32 17.48 1.47 8.14
C GLU A 32 16.12 1.82 8.75
N ARG A 33 16.04 1.83 10.08
CA ARG A 33 14.84 2.22 10.81
C ARG A 33 14.72 3.73 10.82
N VAL A 34 13.54 4.23 10.45
CA VAL A 34 13.14 5.63 10.58
C VAL A 34 11.84 5.72 11.37
N ASP A 35 11.41 6.94 11.73
CA ASP A 35 10.21 7.16 12.56
C ASP A 35 8.95 6.46 12.04
N ASN A 36 8.78 6.38 10.72
CA ASN A 36 7.60 5.79 10.08
C ASN A 36 7.84 4.42 9.42
N GLY A 37 8.91 3.70 9.79
CA GLY A 37 9.14 2.34 9.32
C GLY A 37 10.58 2.07 8.89
N LEU A 38 10.74 1.59 7.66
CA LEU A 38 12.02 1.24 7.07
C LEU A 38 12.26 2.07 5.80
N GLN A 39 13.48 2.56 5.65
CA GLN A 39 13.91 3.34 4.49
C GLN A 39 15.15 2.70 3.87
N VAL A 40 15.27 2.72 2.55
CA VAL A 40 16.52 2.32 1.86
C VAL A 40 17.62 3.32 2.23
N ARG A 41 18.79 2.82 2.62
CA ARG A 41 19.91 3.70 3.02
C ARG A 41 20.30 4.67 1.91
N GLU A 42 20.72 5.85 2.31
CA GLU A 42 21.27 6.88 1.42
C GLU A 42 22.39 6.31 0.54
N GLY A 43 22.45 6.78 -0.72
CA GLY A 43 23.44 6.34 -1.70
C GLY A 43 23.17 4.97 -2.35
N LEU A 44 22.21 4.18 -1.87
CA LEU A 44 21.79 2.93 -2.54
C LEU A 44 20.71 3.15 -3.61
N ILE A 45 19.99 4.27 -3.52
CA ILE A 45 18.99 4.68 -4.50
C ILE A 45 18.82 6.20 -4.45
N ASP A 46 18.39 6.81 -5.56
CA ASP A 46 17.91 8.20 -5.56
C ASP A 46 16.51 8.25 -4.93
N HIS A 47 16.39 8.82 -3.73
CA HIS A 47 15.12 8.93 -2.99
C HIS A 47 14.08 9.81 -3.69
N GLU A 48 14.47 10.60 -4.69
CA GLU A 48 13.54 11.36 -5.52
C GLU A 48 13.31 10.74 -6.90
N GLY A 49 13.99 9.64 -7.23
CA GLY A 49 13.90 8.97 -8.54
C GLY A 49 12.67 8.09 -8.75
N GLY A 50 11.79 7.98 -7.76
CA GLY A 50 10.60 7.13 -7.85
C GLY A 50 9.54 7.68 -8.81
N ILE A 51 8.70 6.81 -9.35
CA ILE A 51 7.59 7.15 -10.25
C ILE A 51 6.26 6.88 -9.53
N ASP A 52 5.37 7.86 -9.54
CA ASP A 52 4.03 7.72 -8.97
C ASP A 52 3.17 6.82 -9.87
N LEU A 53 2.52 5.83 -9.28
CA LEU A 53 1.59 4.94 -9.94
C LEU A 53 0.19 5.52 -9.86
N LEU A 54 -0.27 6.10 -10.98
CA LEU A 54 -1.59 6.71 -11.11
C LEU A 54 -2.50 5.78 -11.92
N ALA A 55 -3.70 5.53 -11.41
CA ALA A 55 -4.67 4.69 -12.08
C ALA A 55 -6.08 4.90 -11.51
N PRO A 56 -7.14 4.69 -12.30
CA PRO A 56 -8.52 4.80 -11.81
C PRO A 56 -8.88 3.66 -10.85
N ALA A 57 -9.93 3.86 -10.06
CA ALA A 57 -10.55 2.83 -9.24
C ALA A 57 -10.87 1.57 -10.07
N GLY A 58 -10.66 0.40 -9.47
CA GLY A 58 -10.78 -0.91 -10.12
C GLY A 58 -9.49 -1.40 -10.80
N SER A 59 -8.45 -0.57 -10.89
CA SER A 59 -7.16 -0.98 -11.45
C SER A 59 -6.39 -1.95 -10.53
N PHE A 60 -5.58 -2.82 -11.13
CA PHE A 60 -4.64 -3.70 -10.43
C PHE A 60 -3.20 -3.24 -10.67
N MET A 61 -2.45 -2.99 -9.59
CA MET A 61 -1.01 -2.76 -9.64
C MET A 61 -0.29 -4.03 -9.22
N ILE A 62 0.58 -4.57 -10.07
CA ILE A 62 1.37 -5.77 -9.77
C ILE A 62 2.85 -5.38 -9.76
N PHE A 63 3.54 -5.69 -8.67
CA PHE A 63 4.96 -5.39 -8.52
C PHE A 63 5.70 -6.47 -7.74
N HIS A 64 7.02 -6.54 -7.96
CA HIS A 64 7.88 -7.47 -7.24
C HIS A 64 8.00 -7.02 -5.76
N VAL A 65 7.98 -7.96 -4.81
CA VAL A 65 8.01 -7.64 -3.36
C VAL A 65 9.28 -6.90 -2.90
N LEU A 66 10.36 -7.01 -3.68
CA LEU A 66 11.62 -6.28 -3.43
C LEU A 66 11.71 -4.95 -4.17
N ALA A 67 10.73 -4.59 -5.00
CA ALA A 67 10.72 -3.27 -5.59
C ALA A 67 10.56 -2.25 -4.45
N ALA A 68 11.46 -1.30 -4.36
CA ALA A 68 11.37 -0.21 -3.41
C ALA A 68 10.14 0.60 -3.78
N HIS A 69 9.35 0.92 -2.77
CA HIS A 69 8.11 1.64 -2.92
C HIS A 69 7.77 2.39 -1.64
N ASN A 70 7.10 3.52 -1.77
CA ASN A 70 6.52 4.25 -0.65
C ASN A 70 5.16 4.84 -1.08
N SER A 71 4.49 5.58 -0.20
CA SER A 71 3.34 6.39 -0.58
C SER A 71 3.66 7.85 -0.35
N ARG A 72 3.27 8.71 -1.30
CA ARG A 72 3.30 10.15 -1.09
C ARG A 72 2.34 10.56 0.03
N PRO A 73 2.54 11.74 0.65
CA PRO A 73 1.55 12.31 1.56
C PRO A 73 0.19 12.47 0.88
N ASN A 74 -0.88 12.10 1.57
CA ASN A 74 -2.23 12.33 1.10
C ASN A 74 -2.71 13.71 1.59
N VAL A 75 -2.91 14.64 0.66
CA VAL A 75 -3.38 16.02 0.91
C VAL A 75 -4.80 16.26 0.42
N SER A 76 -5.49 15.23 -0.08
CA SER A 76 -6.82 15.33 -0.67
C SER A 76 -7.96 15.50 0.35
N GLY A 77 -7.67 15.31 1.64
CA GLY A 77 -8.67 15.31 2.71
C GLY A 77 -9.61 14.11 2.69
N ARG A 78 -9.36 13.10 1.83
CA ARG A 78 -10.14 11.87 1.72
C ARG A 78 -9.24 10.65 1.85
N PRO A 79 -9.72 9.52 2.41
CA PRO A 79 -8.96 8.28 2.40
C PRO A 79 -8.73 7.79 0.96
N ARG A 80 -7.58 7.14 0.72
CA ARG A 80 -7.29 6.38 -0.51
C ARG A 80 -7.14 4.91 -0.13
N ARG A 81 -8.11 4.08 -0.53
CA ARG A 81 -8.21 2.68 -0.11
C ARG A 81 -7.73 1.76 -1.22
N LEU A 82 -7.08 0.68 -0.81
CA LEU A 82 -6.59 -0.37 -1.70
C LEU A 82 -6.51 -1.69 -0.93
N MET A 83 -6.59 -2.81 -1.64
CA MET A 83 -6.40 -4.15 -1.08
C MET A 83 -5.12 -4.76 -1.62
N ILE A 84 -4.17 -5.11 -0.76
CA ILE A 84 -2.90 -5.74 -1.15
C ILE A 84 -2.96 -7.24 -0.85
N TYR A 85 -2.64 -8.04 -1.87
CA TYR A 85 -2.42 -9.48 -1.76
C TYR A 85 -0.97 -9.81 -2.07
N SER A 86 -0.43 -10.79 -1.35
CA SER A 86 0.91 -11.34 -1.60
C SER A 86 0.79 -12.71 -2.25
N HIS A 87 1.54 -12.92 -3.33
CA HIS A 87 1.54 -14.14 -4.12
C HIS A 87 2.94 -14.76 -4.08
N CYS A 88 3.01 -16.03 -3.69
CA CYS A 88 4.24 -16.81 -3.70
C CYS A 88 3.99 -18.19 -4.32
N PRO A 89 4.98 -18.76 -5.04
CA PRO A 89 4.89 -20.14 -5.48
C PRO A 89 4.86 -21.06 -4.24
N ALA A 90 4.10 -22.15 -4.31
CA ALA A 90 3.98 -23.10 -3.20
C ALA A 90 5.34 -23.64 -2.72
N SER A 91 6.31 -23.77 -3.64
CA SER A 91 7.69 -24.19 -3.35
C SER A 91 8.47 -23.24 -2.46
N ALA A 92 8.03 -21.99 -2.29
CA ALA A 92 8.67 -21.05 -1.38
C ALA A 92 8.50 -21.45 0.10
N ASN A 93 7.55 -22.35 0.41
CA ASN A 93 7.29 -22.87 1.76
C ASN A 93 7.23 -21.76 2.83
N MET A 94 6.54 -20.66 2.51
CA MET A 94 6.47 -19.50 3.38
C MET A 94 5.58 -19.80 4.59
N PRO A 95 5.98 -19.36 5.80
CA PRO A 95 5.12 -19.45 6.98
C PRO A 95 3.89 -18.55 6.80
N PHE A 96 2.85 -18.79 7.62
CA PHE A 96 1.68 -17.92 7.66
C PHE A 96 2.09 -16.45 7.88
N ASP A 97 1.53 -15.57 7.06
CA ASP A 97 1.86 -14.16 7.07
C ASP A 97 1.33 -13.48 8.34
N VAL A 98 2.23 -13.20 9.28
CA VAL A 98 1.91 -12.52 10.55
C VAL A 98 1.52 -11.05 10.35
N ARG A 99 1.80 -10.43 9.19
CA ARG A 99 1.43 -9.03 8.90
C ARG A 99 -0.07 -8.82 8.80
N ASN A 100 -0.83 -9.88 8.50
CA ASN A 100 -2.29 -9.89 8.53
C ASN A 100 -2.85 -10.53 9.81
N GLY A 101 -1.99 -10.74 10.82
CA GLY A 101 -2.40 -11.26 12.12
C GLY A 101 -3.16 -10.24 12.97
N PRO A 102 -3.65 -10.64 14.16
CA PRO A 102 -4.50 -9.81 15.03
C PRO A 102 -3.87 -8.48 15.48
N SER A 103 -2.53 -8.37 15.44
CA SER A 103 -1.79 -7.14 15.77
C SER A 103 -1.85 -6.07 14.68
N ARG A 104 -2.27 -6.40 13.45
CA ARG A 104 -2.35 -5.47 12.31
C ARG A 104 -3.08 -4.17 12.66
N LEU A 105 -4.18 -4.26 13.40
CA LEU A 105 -5.00 -3.09 13.77
C LEU A 105 -4.32 -2.15 14.76
N ARG A 106 -3.28 -2.59 15.49
CA ARG A 106 -2.52 -1.73 16.41
C ARG A 106 -1.54 -0.80 15.68
N GLU A 107 -1.21 -1.10 14.42
CA GLU A 107 -0.12 -0.44 13.67
C GLU A 107 -0.62 0.44 12.52
N SER A 108 -1.93 0.64 12.37
CA SER A 108 -2.50 1.40 11.25
C SER A 108 -3.40 2.56 11.74
N PRO A 109 -2.79 3.69 12.17
CA PRO A 109 -3.55 4.86 12.64
C PRO A 109 -4.51 5.40 11.56
N TYR A 110 -4.12 5.29 10.29
CA TYR A 110 -4.95 5.74 9.15
C TYR A 110 -6.17 4.84 8.91
N GLU A 111 -6.05 3.51 9.13
CA GLU A 111 -7.19 2.59 9.05
C GLU A 111 -8.17 2.84 10.20
N SER A 112 -7.66 3.12 11.40
CA SER A 112 -8.48 3.50 12.56
C SER A 112 -9.25 4.80 12.31
N GLU A 113 -8.59 5.83 11.77
CA GLU A 113 -9.27 7.09 11.46
C GLU A 113 -10.29 6.93 10.33
N TYR A 114 -10.00 6.11 9.32
CA TYR A 114 -10.96 5.74 8.29
C TYR A 114 -12.22 5.08 8.90
N ILE A 115 -12.05 4.07 9.77
CA ILE A 115 -13.17 3.40 10.44
C ILE A 115 -13.99 4.43 11.23
N ARG A 116 -13.34 5.32 11.99
CA ARG A 116 -14.02 6.37 12.75
C ARG A 116 -14.79 7.33 11.85
N ALA A 117 -14.21 7.77 10.73
CA ALA A 117 -14.87 8.64 9.76
C ALA A 117 -16.13 7.98 9.17
N VAL A 118 -16.07 6.67 8.87
CA VAL A 118 -17.24 5.89 8.44
C VAL A 118 -18.29 5.82 9.54
N THR A 119 -17.90 5.52 10.79
CA THR A 119 -18.83 5.44 11.94
C THR A 119 -19.49 6.77 12.26
N ARG A 120 -18.78 7.89 12.12
CA ARG A 120 -19.33 9.25 12.32
C ARG A 120 -20.23 9.72 11.18
N GLY A 121 -20.19 9.05 10.02
CA GLY A 121 -20.91 9.48 8.82
C GLY A 121 -20.16 10.55 8.01
N ASP A 122 -18.93 10.89 8.38
CA ASP A 122 -18.07 11.84 7.66
C ASP A 122 -17.64 11.30 6.28
N PHE A 123 -17.65 9.97 6.14
CA PHE A 123 -17.32 9.29 4.90
C PHE A 123 -18.42 8.32 4.48
N LYS A 124 -19.02 8.58 3.30
CA LYS A 124 -19.99 7.67 2.69
C LYS A 124 -19.27 6.68 1.79
N ASN A 125 -19.38 5.39 2.11
CA ASN A 125 -18.80 4.34 1.28
C ASN A 125 -19.41 4.35 -0.13
N PRO A 126 -18.60 4.39 -1.20
CA PRO A 126 -19.09 4.31 -2.57
C PRO A 126 -19.55 2.90 -2.95
N PHE A 127 -19.13 1.89 -2.18
CA PHE A 127 -19.51 0.49 -2.39
C PHE A 127 -20.48 0.05 -1.29
N ALA A 128 -21.58 -0.57 -1.70
CA ALA A 128 -22.47 -1.32 -0.84
C ALA A 128 -22.51 -2.76 -1.37
N ALA A 129 -22.31 -3.74 -0.49
CA ALA A 129 -22.54 -5.13 -0.86
C ALA A 129 -24.04 -5.31 -1.14
N PRO A 130 -24.43 -5.91 -2.28
CA PRO A 130 -25.82 -6.23 -2.53
C PRO A 130 -26.33 -7.20 -1.46
N THR A 131 -27.48 -6.89 -0.88
CA THR A 131 -28.24 -7.83 -0.05
C THR A 131 -29.08 -8.71 -0.95
N TYR A 132 -28.74 -9.99 -1.02
CA TYR A 132 -29.55 -11.00 -1.68
C TYR A 132 -30.53 -11.58 -0.65
N SER A 133 -31.82 -11.57 -0.98
CA SER A 133 -32.91 -12.19 -0.23
C SER A 133 -33.22 -13.59 -0.74
#